data_AF-A0A1I6BPC3-F1
#
_entry.id   AF-A0A1I6BPC3-F1
#
_cell.length_a   1.000
_cell.length_b   1.000
_cell.length_c   1.000
_cell.angle_alpha   90.00
_cell.angle_beta   90.00
_cell.angle_gamma   90.00
#
_symmetry.space_group_name_H-M   'P 1'
#
loop_
_entity.id
_entity.type
_entity.pdbx_description
1 polymer ?
#
loop_
_entity_poly.entity_id
_entity_poly.type
_entity_poly.pdbx_seq_one_letter_code
_entity_poly.pdbx_strand_id
1 'polypeptide(L)'
;MNAVAYLKRHGLAVRLSGKRVRVSPASRLTDDMRRYIKAHRLELIAELASGDGLARRCNWTVIVPGYPPFTMIGNPMTHAEAQAAARARWEQATVK
;
A
#
# COMPACT_ATOMS: atom_id res chain seq x y z
N MET A 1 -3.33 -6.57 2.16
CA MET A 1 -2.96 -7.06 0.80
C MET A 1 -2.44 -5.85 0.03
N ASN A 2 -1.25 -5.91 -0.55
CA ASN A 2 -0.65 -4.77 -1.27
C ASN A 2 -1.29 -4.60 -2.68
N ALA A 3 -1.22 -3.40 -3.25
CA ALA A 3 -1.90 -3.11 -4.50
C ALA A 3 -1.28 -3.87 -5.69
N VAL A 4 0.05 -4.08 -5.68
CA VAL A 4 0.76 -4.83 -6.72
C VAL A 4 0.46 -6.33 -6.66
N ALA A 5 0.41 -6.98 -5.48
CA ALA A 5 0.09 -8.42 -5.41
C ALA A 5 -1.37 -8.72 -5.70
N TYR A 6 -2.29 -7.78 -5.42
CA TYR A 6 -3.67 -7.91 -5.91
C TYR A 6 -3.67 -8.09 -7.43
N LEU A 7 -3.02 -7.19 -8.17
CA LEU A 7 -2.94 -7.26 -9.63
C LEU A 7 -2.18 -8.52 -10.11
N LYS A 8 -1.07 -8.89 -9.47
CA LYS A 8 -0.33 -10.13 -9.78
C LYS A 8 -1.17 -11.39 -9.59
N ARG A 9 -1.97 -11.47 -8.51
CA ARG A 9 -2.85 -12.62 -8.24
C ARG A 9 -3.92 -12.79 -9.32
N HIS A 10 -4.34 -11.69 -9.94
CA HIS A 10 -5.22 -11.70 -11.10
C HIS A 10 -4.48 -11.89 -12.43
N GLY A 11 -3.21 -12.31 -12.40
CA GLY A 11 -2.44 -12.64 -13.59
C GLY A 11 -1.99 -11.41 -14.39
N LEU A 12 -1.89 -10.25 -13.75
CA LEU A 12 -1.37 -9.03 -14.34
C LEU A 12 0.04 -8.72 -13.83
N ALA A 13 0.96 -8.50 -14.75
CA ALA A 13 2.25 -7.88 -14.46
C ALA A 13 2.09 -6.36 -14.39
N VAL A 14 2.71 -5.76 -13.37
CA VAL A 14 2.66 -4.32 -13.11
C VAL A 14 4.07 -3.80 -12.98
N ARG A 15 4.38 -2.70 -13.67
CA ARG A 15 5.70 -2.06 -13.64
C ARG A 15 5.59 -0.54 -13.77
N LEU A 16 6.62 0.18 -13.32
CA LEU A 16 6.75 1.60 -13.62
C LEU A 16 7.33 1.82 -15.02
N SER A 17 6.82 2.84 -15.70
CA SER A 17 7.33 3.38 -16.95
C SER A 17 7.41 4.90 -16.76
N GLY A 18 8.54 5.37 -16.23
CA GLY A 18 8.65 6.74 -15.71
C GLY A 18 7.66 6.96 -14.57
N LYS A 19 6.84 8.02 -14.65
CA LYS A 19 5.82 8.37 -13.64
C LYS A 19 4.48 7.64 -13.83
N ARG A 20 4.41 6.61 -14.67
CA ARG A 20 3.17 5.89 -15.04
C ARG A 20 3.26 4.42 -14.65
N VAL A 21 2.15 3.89 -14.15
CA VAL A 21 1.96 2.45 -13.92
C VAL A 21 1.58 1.81 -15.26
N ARG A 22 2.37 0.85 -15.73
CA ARG A 22 2.01 -0.02 -16.86
C ARG A 22 1.53 -1.37 -16.34
N VAL A 23 0.46 -1.87 -16.95
CA VAL A 23 -0.17 -3.14 -16.63
C VAL A 23 -0.25 -3.99 -17.89
N SER A 24 0.08 -5.27 -17.78
CA SER A 24 0.05 -6.23 -18.89
C SER A 24 -0.31 -7.64 -18.40
N PRO A 25 -0.96 -8.49 -19.22
CA PRO A 25 -1.47 -8.18 -20.56
C PRO A 25 -2.77 -7.36 -20.50
N ALA A 26 -2.95 -6.45 -21.47
CA ALA A 26 -4.15 -5.62 -21.55
C ALA A 26 -5.44 -6.43 -21.78
N SER A 27 -5.32 -7.62 -22.38
CA SER A 27 -6.44 -8.54 -22.63
C SER A 27 -7.10 -9.06 -21.36
N ARG A 28 -6.41 -9.04 -20.21
CA ARG A 28 -6.94 -9.45 -18.90
C ARG A 28 -7.43 -8.27 -18.06
N LEU A 29 -7.35 -7.05 -18.59
CA LEU A 29 -7.67 -5.84 -17.84
C LEU A 29 -9.17 -5.53 -17.92
N THR A 30 -9.90 -5.88 -16.86
CA THR A 30 -11.33 -5.57 -16.73
C THR A 30 -11.57 -4.11 -16.30
N ASP A 31 -12.78 -3.61 -16.45
CA ASP A 31 -13.13 -2.25 -16.03
C ASP A 31 -13.04 -2.04 -14.52
N ASP A 32 -13.36 -3.07 -13.73
CA ASP A 32 -13.17 -3.04 -12.28
C ASP A 32 -11.70 -2.88 -11.90
N MET A 33 -10.81 -3.57 -12.60
CA MET A 33 -9.37 -3.43 -12.39
C MET A 33 -8.87 -2.04 -12.79
N ARG A 34 -9.43 -1.45 -13.86
CA ARG A 34 -9.12 -0.06 -14.24
C ARG A 34 -9.54 0.93 -13.16
N ARG A 35 -10.74 0.76 -12.59
CA ARG A 35 -11.22 1.57 -11.45
C ARG A 35 -10.31 1.41 -10.25
N TYR A 36 -9.94 0.18 -9.90
CA TYR A 36 -9.01 -0.12 -8.81
C TYR A 36 -7.65 0.55 -9.02
N ILE A 37 -7.02 0.39 -10.19
CA ILE A 37 -5.72 1.01 -10.51
C ILE A 37 -5.80 2.53 -10.38
N LYS A 38 -6.92 3.15 -10.80
CA LYS A 38 -7.11 4.60 -10.69
C LYS A 38 -7.22 5.06 -9.24
N ALA A 39 -7.96 4.33 -8.40
CA ALA A 39 -8.12 4.63 -6.97
C ALA A 39 -6.80 4.45 -6.19
N HIS A 40 -6.00 3.45 -6.54
CA HIS A 40 -4.77 3.08 -5.82
C HIS A 40 -3.48 3.55 -6.52
N ARG A 41 -3.56 4.56 -7.40
CA ARG A 41 -2.43 4.97 -8.26
C ARG A 41 -1.17 5.33 -7.47
N LEU A 42 -1.30 6.12 -6.41
CA LEU A 42 -0.14 6.58 -5.62
C LEU A 42 0.51 5.42 -4.85
N GLU A 43 -0.30 4.52 -4.29
CA GLU A 43 0.18 3.30 -3.62
C GLU A 43 0.92 2.40 -4.60
N LEU A 44 0.38 2.17 -5.80
CA LEU A 44 1.04 1.40 -6.86
C LEU A 44 2.39 2.01 -7.27
N ILE A 45 2.47 3.34 -7.40
CA ILE A 45 3.74 4.00 -7.74
C ILE A 45 4.75 3.84 -6.60
N ALA A 46 4.33 4.04 -5.35
CA ALA A 46 5.22 3.89 -4.20
C ALA A 46 5.74 2.45 -4.07
N GLU A 47 4.86 1.45 -4.21
CA GLU A 47 5.21 0.03 -4.17
C GLU A 47 6.17 -0.40 -5.30
N LEU A 48 5.98 0.16 -6.50
CA LEU A 48 6.82 -0.20 -7.65
C LEU A 48 8.14 0.57 -7.65
N ALA A 49 8.18 1.77 -7.09
CA ALA A 49 9.39 2.59 -7.02
C ALA A 49 10.40 2.05 -6.00
N SER A 50 9.92 1.38 -4.95
CA SER A 50 10.79 0.76 -3.95
C SER A 50 11.45 -0.55 -4.42
N GLY A 51 10.93 -1.19 -5.47
CA GLY A 51 11.49 -2.42 -6.05
C GLY A 51 11.34 -3.69 -5.19
N ASP A 52 10.90 -3.56 -3.95
CA ASP A 52 10.70 -4.64 -2.97
C ASP A 52 9.26 -5.19 -2.95
N GLY A 53 8.31 -4.53 -3.63
CA GLY A 53 6.90 -4.92 -3.65
C GLY A 53 6.17 -4.69 -2.34
N LEU A 54 6.69 -3.85 -1.43
CA LEU A 54 6.06 -3.56 -0.14
C LEU A 54 5.28 -2.24 -0.18
N ALA A 55 4.02 -2.29 0.24
CA ALA A 55 3.13 -1.13 0.35
C ALA A 55 3.66 -0.12 1.36
N ARG A 56 3.82 1.14 0.93
CA ARG A 56 4.19 2.26 1.80
C ARG A 56 3.08 3.30 1.83
N ARG A 57 2.76 3.79 3.03
CA ARG A 57 1.76 4.83 3.26
C ARG A 57 2.32 5.89 4.20
N CYS A 58 1.83 7.11 4.03
CA CYS A 58 2.16 8.23 4.92
C CYS A 58 1.17 8.36 6.09
N ASN A 59 0.08 7.58 6.07
CA ASN A 59 -0.90 7.56 7.14
C ASN A 59 -1.27 6.12 7.49
N TRP A 60 -1.56 5.90 8.76
CA TRP A 60 -1.81 4.60 9.33
C TRP A 60 -2.82 4.72 10.47
N THR A 61 -3.82 3.84 10.53
CA THR A 61 -4.74 3.82 11.68
C THR A 61 -4.10 3.02 12.81
N VAL A 62 -3.89 3.66 13.95
CA VAL A 62 -3.31 3.06 15.15
C VAL A 62 -4.42 2.74 16.15
N ILE A 63 -4.34 1.55 16.73
CA ILE A 63 -5.22 1.04 17.77
C ILE A 63 -4.38 0.80 19.00
N VAL A 64 -4.72 1.44 20.11
CA VAL A 64 -4.09 1.26 21.42
C VAL A 64 -5.18 0.89 22.43
N PRO A 65 -5.02 -0.15 23.25
CA PRO A 65 -6.00 -0.47 24.30
C PRO A 65 -6.25 0.74 25.21
N GLY A 66 -7.52 1.04 25.47
CA GLY A 66 -7.93 2.17 26.31
C GLY A 66 -8.07 3.51 25.58
N TYR A 67 -7.76 3.58 24.28
CA TYR A 67 -7.92 4.79 23.46
C TYR A 67 -8.80 4.54 22.23
N PRO A 68 -9.59 5.54 21.78
CA PRO A 68 -10.25 5.45 20.49
C PRO A 68 -9.20 5.35 19.36
N PRO A 69 -9.47 4.63 18.25
CA PRO A 69 -8.55 4.58 17.12
C PRO A 69 -8.22 5.96 16.56
N PHE A 70 -6.97 6.19 16.20
CA PHE A 70 -6.52 7.47 15.65
C PHE A 70 -5.53 7.28 14.49
N THR A 71 -5.34 8.31 13.69
CA THR A 71 -4.45 8.27 12.53
C THR A 71 -3.06 8.78 12.90
N MET A 72 -2.04 7.96 12.70
CA MET A 72 -0.63 8.36 12.73
C MET A 72 -0.20 8.80 11.33
N ILE A 73 0.36 10.00 11.21
CA ILE A 73 0.88 10.56 9.95
C ILE A 73 2.40 10.63 10.05
N GLY A 74 3.11 10.25 8.98
CA GLY A 74 4.57 10.30 8.92
C GLY A 74 5.11 10.10 7.51
N ASN A 75 6.42 9.87 7.42
CA ASN A 75 7.10 9.54 6.16
C ASN A 75 6.50 8.26 5.54
N PRO A 76 6.60 8.07 4.19
CA PRO A 76 6.18 6.83 3.56
C PRO A 76 6.88 5.63 4.20
N MET A 77 6.12 4.78 4.88
CA MET A 77 6.63 3.63 5.62
C MET A 77 5.76 2.41 5.34
N THR A 78 6.35 1.23 5.41
CA THR A 78 5.66 -0.06 5.26
C THR A 78 4.79 -0.34 6.48
N HIS A 79 3.87 -1.31 6.36
CA HIS A 79 3.05 -1.74 7.49
C HIS A 79 3.91 -2.16 8.70
N ALA A 80 5.00 -2.91 8.46
CA ALA A 80 5.91 -3.35 9.52
C ALA A 80 6.67 -2.19 10.17
N GLU A 81 7.15 -1.24 9.37
CA GLU A 81 7.81 -0.02 9.88
C GLU A 81 6.83 0.86 10.67
N ALA A 82 5.59 1.01 10.19
CA ALA A 82 4.54 1.72 10.91
C ALA A 82 4.18 1.04 12.23
N GLN A 83 4.11 -0.30 12.23
CA GLN A 83 3.89 -1.13 13.41
C GLN A 83 4.99 -0.96 14.44
N ALA A 84 6.26 -0.95 14.01
CA ALA A 84 7.40 -0.68 14.89
C ALA A 84 7.35 0.75 15.45
N ALA A 85 7.06 1.74 14.60
CA ALA A 85 6.96 3.14 15.01
C ALA A 85 5.81 3.40 16.00
N ALA A 86 4.68 2.69 15.84
CA ALA A 86 3.57 2.76 16.78
C ALA A 86 3.95 2.11 18.12
N ARG A 87 4.58 0.92 18.09
CA ARG A 87 5.02 0.21 19.30
C ARG A 87 6.10 0.92 20.09
N ALA A 88 6.97 1.68 19.42
CA ALA A 88 7.96 2.53 20.09
C ALA A 88 7.31 3.66 20.93
N ARG A 89 6.07 4.06 20.62
CA ARG A 89 5.31 5.07 21.37
C ARG A 89 4.34 4.46 22.35
N TRP A 90 3.67 3.39 21.94
CA TRP A 90 2.70 2.64 22.73
C TRP A 90 2.92 1.14 22.51
N GLU A 91 3.52 0.46 23.49
CA GLU A 91 4.00 -0.92 23.37
C GLU A 91 2.96 -1.91 22.80
N GLN A 92 1.69 -1.73 23.20
CA GLN A 92 0.57 -2.57 22.79
C GLN A 92 -0.15 -2.08 21.51
N ALA A 93 0.39 -1.09 20.82
CA ALA A 93 -0.23 -0.56 19.60
C ALA A 93 -0.27 -1.59 18.47
N THR A 94 -1.34 -1.52 17.69
CA THR A 94 -1.49 -2.25 16.42
C THR A 94 -1.88 -1.30 15.31
N VAL A 95 -1.43 -1.57 14.08
CA VAL A 95 -1.61 -0.67 12.93
C VAL A 95 -2.43 -1.35 11.84
N LYS A 96 -3.36 -0.61 11.22
CA LYS A 96 -4.24 -1.04 10.11
C LYS A 96 -3.99 -0.23 8.84
#